data_AF-A0A9P5AZ61-F1
#
_entry.id   AF-A0A9P5AZ61-F1
#
_cell.length_a   1.000
_cell.length_b   1.000
_cell.length_c   1.000
_cell.angle_alpha   90.00
_cell.angle_beta   90.00
_cell.angle_gamma   90.00
#
_symmetry.space_group_name_H-M   'P 1'
#
loop_
_entity.id
_entity.type
_entity.pdbx_description
1 polymer ?
#
loop_
_entity_poly.entity_id
_entity_poly.type
_entity_poly.pdbx_seq_one_letter_code
_entity_poly.pdbx_strand_id
1 'polypeptide(L)'
;MAFGTLFTRESVVTDWSWFFQNNCRSTAIRAVAKANDIELNIVEAEKGNATVEHLKANGLGKIPAFIGEDGFALSECIAIAIYITSQNEKTTLLGKTKQDYASILKWMSFFNSEILPSLIAWFGPLKGDAPYNKKNVDDASKASLKAFSVVEEHLIRNTFLVGERITLADLFAAGIAVRGFQYFFDKQWREENPAVTRWFETVRAQPIFAEVAEKVELLETPALTNTPPKKPEQPKKEAKKEAKKEAAPAAEAADEAPAAPKAKHPLEALGRPSFPLDEWKRQYSNIKDHNEAMKYFWDNLNFEEYSIWKVDYKYNEELTLTFMSNNLIGGFNNRLEGSRKYIFGCAAVYGENNDSVIQGAFVIRGQEHVPAFDVAPDWESYNFEKLDPTNPEHRQFVEDAWGWEKPITVNGKEYKLADGKVFK
;
A
#
# COMPACT_ATOMS: atom_id res chain seq x y z
N MET A 1 -4.93 -37.36 -15.59
CA MET A 1 -3.92 -37.16 -14.54
C MET A 1 -3.37 -35.80 -14.80
N ALA A 2 -3.42 -34.92 -13.81
CA ALA A 2 -2.95 -33.55 -13.98
C ALA A 2 -1.49 -33.55 -14.44
N PHE A 3 -1.11 -32.55 -15.24
CA PHE A 3 0.27 -32.30 -15.62
C PHE A 3 1.09 -31.73 -14.45
N GLY A 4 0.42 -31.03 -13.55
CA GLY A 4 0.98 -30.53 -12.31
C GLY A 4 -0.01 -29.65 -11.56
N THR A 5 0.44 -29.15 -10.42
CA THR A 5 -0.32 -28.28 -9.53
C THR A 5 0.07 -26.81 -9.75
N LEU A 6 -0.93 -25.94 -9.97
CA LEU A 6 -0.78 -24.49 -10.03
C LEU A 6 -1.39 -23.85 -8.78
N PHE A 7 -0.53 -23.28 -7.94
CA PHE A 7 -0.93 -22.47 -6.78
C PHE A 7 -1.30 -21.05 -7.23
N THR A 8 -2.56 -20.67 -7.09
CA THR A 8 -3.08 -19.36 -7.52
C THR A 8 -4.33 -18.96 -6.71
N ARG A 9 -5.00 -17.86 -7.05
CA ARG A 9 -6.36 -17.55 -6.58
C ARG A 9 -7.35 -17.71 -7.72
N GLU A 10 -8.47 -18.36 -7.43
CA GLU A 10 -9.64 -18.39 -8.30
C GLU A 10 -10.70 -17.39 -7.81
N SER A 11 -11.61 -17.01 -8.71
CA SER A 11 -12.84 -16.35 -8.30
C SER A 11 -13.78 -17.40 -7.71
N VAL A 12 -13.87 -17.49 -6.38
CA VAL A 12 -14.88 -18.33 -5.76
C VAL A 12 -16.20 -17.56 -5.78
N VAL A 13 -17.16 -18.00 -6.60
CA VAL A 13 -18.54 -17.51 -6.52
C VAL A 13 -19.17 -18.13 -5.27
N THR A 14 -18.97 -17.50 -4.12
CA THR A 14 -19.84 -17.71 -2.96
C THR A 14 -20.67 -16.44 -2.74
N ASP A 15 -21.91 -16.60 -2.29
CA ASP A 15 -22.91 -15.53 -2.08
C ASP A 15 -22.44 -14.35 -1.21
N TRP A 16 -21.24 -14.45 -0.61
CA TRP A 16 -20.71 -13.52 0.38
C TRP A 16 -19.30 -12.97 0.05
N SER A 17 -18.69 -13.31 -1.10
CA SER A 17 -17.31 -12.88 -1.41
C SER A 17 -17.11 -12.31 -2.82
N TRP A 18 -17.70 -11.15 -3.07
CA TRP A 18 -17.39 -10.29 -4.22
C TRP A 18 -15.93 -9.75 -4.23
N PHE A 19 -15.10 -10.15 -3.27
CA PHE A 19 -13.80 -9.54 -2.99
C PHE A 19 -12.58 -10.31 -3.53
N PHE A 20 -12.70 -11.62 -3.80
CA PHE A 20 -11.58 -12.42 -4.30
C PHE A 20 -11.67 -12.62 -5.81
N GLN A 21 -11.08 -11.69 -6.54
CA GLN A 21 -11.01 -11.77 -8.00
C GLN A 21 -9.81 -12.61 -8.45
N ASN A 22 -10.02 -13.41 -9.51
CA ASN A 22 -9.06 -14.29 -10.17
C ASN A 22 -7.68 -13.62 -10.32
N ASN A 23 -6.57 -14.32 -10.04
CA ASN A 23 -5.24 -13.70 -10.14
C ASN A 23 -4.92 -13.32 -11.59
N CYS A 24 -4.79 -12.02 -11.88
CA CYS A 24 -4.45 -11.49 -13.21
C CYS A 24 -3.16 -12.08 -13.82
N ARG A 25 -2.21 -12.49 -12.97
CA ARG A 25 -0.96 -13.15 -13.39
C ARG A 25 -1.14 -14.61 -13.82
N SER A 26 -2.30 -15.20 -13.56
CA SER A 26 -2.59 -16.63 -13.80
C SER A 26 -3.53 -16.85 -14.98
N THR A 27 -4.26 -15.83 -15.43
CA THR A 27 -5.23 -15.96 -16.53
C THR A 27 -4.59 -16.52 -17.79
N ALA A 28 -3.45 -15.99 -18.22
CA ALA A 28 -2.75 -16.47 -19.41
C ALA A 28 -2.21 -17.90 -19.25
N ILE A 29 -1.73 -18.26 -18.06
CA ILE A 29 -1.26 -19.63 -17.75
C ILE A 29 -2.39 -20.63 -17.95
N ARG A 30 -3.58 -20.33 -17.41
CA ARG A 30 -4.78 -21.16 -17.57
C ARG A 30 -5.24 -21.23 -19.02
N ALA A 31 -5.19 -20.10 -19.73
CA ALA A 31 -5.57 -20.02 -21.13
C ALA A 31 -4.71 -20.93 -22.01
N VAL A 32 -3.38 -20.87 -21.85
CA VAL A 32 -2.45 -21.69 -22.64
C VAL A 32 -2.40 -23.14 -22.20
N ALA A 33 -2.65 -23.44 -20.92
CA ALA A 33 -2.83 -24.81 -20.45
C ALA A 33 -4.00 -25.46 -21.17
N LYS A 34 -5.16 -24.78 -21.19
CA LYS A 34 -6.35 -25.25 -21.88
C LYS A 34 -6.12 -25.42 -23.38
N ALA A 35 -5.48 -24.44 -24.04
CA ALA A 35 -5.19 -24.53 -25.46
C ALA A 35 -4.19 -25.63 -25.85
N ASN A 36 -3.39 -26.09 -24.89
CA ASN A 36 -2.47 -27.20 -25.05
C ASN A 36 -3.06 -28.54 -24.52
N ASP A 37 -4.35 -28.58 -24.16
CA ASP A 37 -5.00 -29.74 -23.54
C ASP A 37 -4.28 -30.25 -22.28
N ILE A 38 -3.67 -29.32 -21.52
CA ILE A 38 -2.95 -29.58 -20.28
C ILE A 38 -3.90 -29.40 -19.10
N GLU A 39 -4.18 -30.50 -18.40
CA GLU A 39 -4.92 -30.50 -17.15
C GLU A 39 -4.03 -29.98 -16.01
N LEU A 40 -4.39 -28.87 -15.38
CA LEU A 40 -3.71 -28.35 -14.19
C LEU A 40 -4.59 -28.56 -12.96
N ASN A 41 -4.01 -29.11 -11.89
CA ASN A 41 -4.65 -29.10 -10.58
C ASN A 41 -4.53 -27.69 -9.99
N ILE A 42 -5.65 -26.97 -9.84
CA ILE A 42 -5.64 -25.61 -9.31
C ILE A 42 -5.81 -25.66 -7.79
N VAL A 43 -4.82 -25.14 -7.07
CA VAL A 43 -4.87 -25.03 -5.60
C VAL A 43 -4.97 -23.56 -5.22
N GLU A 44 -6.00 -23.23 -4.45
CA GLU A 44 -6.18 -21.87 -3.93
C GLU A 44 -5.17 -21.59 -2.82
N ALA A 45 -4.33 -20.56 -3.03
CA ALA A 45 -3.35 -20.12 -2.05
C ALA A 45 -3.84 -18.89 -1.28
N GLU A 46 -3.98 -19.05 0.04
CA GLU A 46 -4.37 -17.99 0.95
C GLU A 46 -3.30 -16.89 1.08
N LYS A 47 -3.73 -15.63 1.19
CA LYS A 47 -2.81 -14.50 1.40
C LYS A 47 -2.11 -14.65 2.75
N GLY A 48 -0.79 -14.78 2.76
CA GLY A 48 0.00 -14.83 3.99
C GLY A 48 0.00 -16.19 4.70
N ASN A 49 -0.62 -17.22 4.12
CA ASN A 49 -0.70 -18.56 4.70
C ASN A 49 -0.37 -19.64 3.65
N ALA A 50 0.88 -19.65 3.17
CA ALA A 50 1.33 -20.60 2.17
C ALA A 50 1.49 -22.01 2.77
N THR A 51 0.94 -23.04 2.10
CA THR A 51 1.10 -24.44 2.53
C THR A 51 2.53 -24.93 2.32
N VAL A 52 2.90 -26.03 2.98
CA VAL A 52 4.21 -26.68 2.78
C VAL A 52 4.46 -27.03 1.31
N GLU A 53 3.42 -27.45 0.60
CA GLU A 53 3.51 -27.79 -0.82
C GLU A 53 3.70 -26.54 -1.70
N HIS A 54 2.97 -25.45 -1.42
CA HIS A 54 3.17 -24.17 -2.10
C HIS A 54 4.60 -23.65 -1.88
N LEU A 55 5.14 -23.77 -0.67
CA LEU A 55 6.51 -23.35 -0.35
C LEU A 55 7.59 -24.16 -1.09
N LYS A 56 7.30 -25.41 -1.50
CA LYS A 56 8.19 -26.17 -2.40
C LYS A 56 8.21 -25.59 -3.81
N ALA A 57 7.07 -25.07 -4.28
CA ALA A 57 6.93 -24.42 -5.58
C ALA A 57 7.62 -23.06 -5.61
N ASN A 58 7.50 -22.33 -4.49
CA ASN A 58 8.05 -20.99 -4.31
C ASN A 58 8.36 -20.73 -2.83
N GLY A 59 9.65 -20.65 -2.47
CA GLY A 59 10.08 -20.42 -1.08
C GLY A 59 9.61 -19.09 -0.46
N LEU A 60 9.14 -18.14 -1.28
CA LEU A 60 8.53 -16.88 -0.80
C LEU A 60 7.02 -16.95 -0.59
N GLY A 61 6.38 -18.08 -0.94
CA GLY A 61 4.92 -18.24 -0.86
C GLY A 61 4.15 -17.28 -1.78
N LYS A 62 4.76 -16.76 -2.85
CA LYS A 62 4.08 -15.90 -3.83
C LYS A 62 3.34 -16.74 -4.88
N ILE A 63 2.31 -16.15 -5.47
CA ILE A 63 1.53 -16.73 -6.58
C ILE A 63 1.66 -15.92 -7.87
N PRO A 64 1.56 -16.57 -9.05
CA PRO A 64 1.44 -18.01 -9.24
C PRO A 64 2.74 -18.78 -8.94
N ALA A 65 2.59 -20.05 -8.57
CA ALA A 65 3.68 -21.02 -8.45
C ALA A 65 3.21 -22.38 -8.97
N PHE A 66 4.13 -23.18 -9.54
CA PHE A 66 3.82 -24.43 -10.21
C PHE A 66 4.73 -25.56 -9.70
N ILE A 67 4.18 -26.78 -9.60
CA ILE A 67 4.93 -28.03 -9.40
C ILE A 67 4.38 -29.06 -10.39
N GLY A 68 5.24 -29.59 -11.27
CA GLY A 68 4.89 -30.72 -12.14
C GLY A 68 4.76 -32.04 -11.37
N GLU A 69 4.01 -32.99 -11.91
CA GLU A 69 3.96 -34.36 -11.35
C GLU A 69 5.34 -35.04 -11.34
N ASP A 70 6.26 -34.58 -12.18
CA ASP A 70 7.67 -34.97 -12.22
C ASP A 70 8.54 -34.31 -11.13
N GLY A 71 7.94 -33.46 -10.29
CA GLY A 71 8.62 -32.70 -9.25
C GLY A 71 9.27 -31.40 -9.73
N PHE A 72 9.11 -31.00 -10.99
CA PHE A 72 9.66 -29.74 -11.48
C PHE A 72 8.93 -28.54 -10.86
N ALA A 73 9.61 -27.83 -9.97
CA ALA A 73 9.11 -26.61 -9.33
C ALA A 73 9.47 -25.37 -10.15
N LEU A 74 8.49 -24.50 -10.40
CA LEU A 74 8.67 -23.26 -11.14
C LEU A 74 7.87 -22.12 -10.52
N SER A 75 8.52 -20.97 -10.36
CA SER A 75 7.89 -19.71 -9.92
C SER A 75 8.15 -18.61 -10.95
N GLU A 76 7.54 -17.44 -10.74
CA GLU A 76 7.42 -16.33 -11.69
C GLU A 76 6.42 -16.58 -12.83
N CYS A 77 5.39 -15.72 -12.90
CA CYS A 77 4.26 -15.88 -13.82
C CYS A 77 4.66 -15.94 -15.31
N ILE A 78 5.67 -15.18 -15.73
CA ILE A 78 6.18 -15.19 -17.11
C ILE A 78 6.82 -16.54 -17.43
N ALA A 79 7.65 -17.07 -16.52
CA ALA A 79 8.33 -18.34 -16.70
C ALA A 79 7.34 -19.50 -16.78
N ILE A 80 6.35 -19.54 -15.88
CA ILE A 80 5.29 -20.55 -15.89
C ILE A 80 4.48 -20.46 -17.19
N ALA A 81 4.06 -19.27 -17.60
CA ALA A 81 3.29 -19.09 -18.82
C ALA A 81 4.04 -19.58 -20.06
N ILE A 82 5.33 -19.27 -20.17
CA ILE A 82 6.18 -19.76 -21.27
C ILE A 82 6.34 -21.27 -21.21
N TYR A 83 6.65 -21.83 -20.03
CA TYR A 83 6.85 -23.26 -19.85
C TYR A 83 5.62 -24.08 -20.25
N ILE A 84 4.42 -23.66 -19.83
CA ILE A 84 3.17 -24.32 -20.22
C ILE A 84 2.91 -24.14 -21.72
N THR A 85 3.14 -22.93 -22.27
CA THR A 85 2.95 -22.67 -23.71
C THR A 85 3.88 -23.54 -24.56
N SER A 86 5.14 -23.70 -24.14
CA SER A 86 6.18 -24.41 -24.89
C SER A 86 6.00 -25.93 -24.90
N GLN A 87 5.13 -26.49 -24.06
CA GLN A 87 4.79 -27.92 -24.13
C GLN A 87 4.19 -28.31 -25.49
N ASN A 88 3.61 -27.35 -26.21
CA ASN A 88 3.20 -27.53 -27.59
C ASN A 88 4.27 -26.95 -28.53
N GLU A 89 5.14 -27.80 -29.08
CA GLU A 89 6.19 -27.40 -30.02
C GLU A 89 5.67 -26.74 -31.30
N LYS A 90 4.39 -26.93 -31.62
CA LYS A 90 3.72 -26.33 -32.78
C LYS A 90 2.95 -25.05 -32.42
N THR A 91 3.08 -24.56 -31.18
CA THR A 91 2.40 -23.35 -30.74
C THR A 91 2.75 -22.16 -31.62
N THR A 92 1.75 -21.33 -31.88
CA THR A 92 1.94 -20.06 -32.60
C THR A 92 2.04 -18.88 -31.65
N LEU A 93 1.92 -19.12 -30.34
CA LEU A 93 1.85 -18.10 -29.30
C LEU A 93 3.22 -17.53 -28.89
N LEU A 94 4.32 -18.19 -29.28
CA LEU A 94 5.69 -17.78 -28.95
C LEU A 94 6.41 -17.07 -30.11
N GLY A 95 5.66 -16.59 -31.11
CA GLY A 95 6.20 -15.90 -32.28
C GLY A 95 6.84 -16.86 -33.29
N LYS A 96 7.25 -16.31 -34.45
CA LYS A 96 7.91 -17.09 -35.53
C LYS A 96 9.42 -16.88 -35.54
N THR A 97 9.87 -15.73 -35.08
CA THR A 97 11.27 -15.31 -35.11
C THR A 97 11.80 -15.09 -33.70
N LYS A 98 13.13 -15.02 -33.57
CA LYS A 98 13.79 -14.66 -32.30
C LYS A 98 13.39 -13.25 -31.85
N GLN A 99 13.18 -12.35 -32.81
CA GLN A 99 12.73 -10.98 -32.59
C GLN A 99 11.29 -10.94 -32.06
N ASP A 100 10.41 -11.79 -32.59
CA ASP A 100 9.04 -11.94 -32.06
C ASP A 100 9.09 -12.43 -30.61
N TYR A 101 9.85 -13.49 -30.35
CA TYR A 101 9.99 -14.06 -29.00
C TYR A 101 10.53 -13.04 -27.99
N ALA A 102 11.58 -12.28 -28.36
CA ALA A 102 12.12 -11.21 -27.52
C ALA A 102 11.10 -10.09 -27.28
N SER A 103 10.31 -9.75 -28.31
CA SER A 103 9.25 -8.75 -28.20
C SER A 103 8.09 -9.21 -27.31
N ILE A 104 7.78 -10.52 -27.34
CA ILE A 104 6.79 -11.14 -26.45
C ILE A 104 7.24 -10.99 -25.00
N LEU A 105 8.49 -11.36 -24.70
CA LEU A 105 9.09 -11.18 -23.37
C LEU A 105 9.07 -9.71 -22.94
N LYS A 106 9.44 -8.78 -23.83
CA LYS A 106 9.42 -7.34 -23.54
C LYS A 106 8.03 -6.88 -23.12
N TRP A 107 6.97 -7.29 -23.82
CA TRP A 107 5.62 -6.88 -23.47
C TRP A 107 5.10 -7.56 -22.20
N MET A 108 5.36 -8.85 -22.00
CA MET A 108 5.01 -9.53 -20.75
C MET A 108 5.71 -8.87 -19.55
N SER A 109 7.01 -8.56 -19.70
CA SER A 109 7.78 -7.84 -18.69
C SER A 109 7.20 -6.45 -18.43
N PHE A 110 6.96 -5.65 -19.47
CA PHE A 110 6.43 -4.29 -19.35
C PHE A 110 5.08 -4.25 -18.62
N PHE A 111 4.16 -5.15 -18.98
CA PHE A 111 2.87 -5.23 -18.29
C PHE A 111 3.03 -5.67 -16.83
N ASN A 112 3.96 -6.59 -16.52
CA ASN A 112 4.18 -7.08 -15.17
C ASN A 112 4.96 -6.10 -14.27
N SER A 113 5.84 -5.27 -14.82
CA SER A 113 6.71 -4.34 -14.06
C SER A 113 6.19 -2.89 -14.03
N GLU A 114 5.66 -2.37 -15.14
CA GLU A 114 5.26 -0.96 -15.24
C GLU A 114 3.76 -0.77 -14.98
N ILE A 115 2.93 -1.66 -15.55
CA ILE A 115 1.47 -1.52 -15.49
C ILE A 115 0.90 -2.14 -14.22
N LEU A 116 1.18 -3.41 -13.95
CA LEU A 116 0.52 -4.11 -12.85
C LEU A 116 0.82 -3.49 -11.47
N PRO A 117 2.06 -3.11 -11.11
CA PRO A 117 2.34 -2.52 -9.80
C PRO A 117 1.66 -1.17 -9.62
N SER A 118 1.65 -0.32 -10.65
CA SER A 118 0.97 0.98 -10.61
C SER A 118 -0.56 0.80 -10.53
N LEU A 119 -1.14 -0.16 -11.25
CA LEU A 119 -2.56 -0.49 -11.13
C LEU A 119 -2.89 -0.99 -9.71
N ILE A 120 -2.09 -1.88 -9.13
CA ILE A 120 -2.29 -2.36 -7.75
C ILE A 120 -2.22 -1.20 -6.76
N ALA A 121 -1.27 -0.27 -6.93
CA ALA A 121 -1.16 0.93 -6.10
C ALA A 121 -2.34 1.90 -6.30
N TRP A 122 -2.99 1.86 -7.46
CA TRP A 122 -4.19 2.65 -7.76
C TRP A 122 -5.45 2.01 -7.16
N PHE A 123 -5.80 0.76 -7.49
CA PHE A 123 -7.04 0.13 -7.02
C PHE A 123 -6.96 -0.45 -5.61
N GLY A 124 -5.79 -0.94 -5.19
CA GLY A 124 -5.62 -1.64 -3.92
C GLY A 124 -6.10 -0.82 -2.72
N PRO A 125 -5.65 0.44 -2.59
CA PRO A 125 -6.12 1.29 -1.50
C PRO A 125 -7.60 1.65 -1.59
N LEU A 126 -8.13 1.81 -2.80
CA LEU A 126 -9.55 2.10 -3.06
C LEU A 126 -10.49 0.93 -2.76
N LYS A 127 -9.93 -0.29 -2.67
CA LYS A 127 -10.63 -1.51 -2.24
C LYS A 127 -10.45 -1.84 -0.76
N GLY A 128 -9.54 -1.13 -0.06
CA GLY A 128 -9.15 -1.47 1.31
C GLY A 128 -8.14 -2.62 1.40
N ASP A 129 -7.52 -3.01 0.28
CA ASP A 129 -6.45 -4.03 0.25
C ASP A 129 -5.08 -3.46 0.71
N ALA A 130 -4.97 -2.13 0.77
CA ALA A 130 -3.81 -1.36 1.19
C ALA A 130 -4.24 -0.03 1.84
N PRO A 131 -3.36 0.65 2.61
CA PRO A 131 -3.67 1.96 3.18
C PRO A 131 -3.99 3.01 2.10
N TYR A 132 -5.15 3.67 2.22
CA TYR A 132 -5.58 4.73 1.30
C TYR A 132 -4.80 6.01 1.54
N ASN A 133 -4.07 6.46 0.52
CA ASN A 133 -3.48 7.80 0.44
C ASN A 133 -3.89 8.51 -0.84
N LYS A 134 -4.61 9.63 -0.73
CA LYS A 134 -5.13 10.36 -1.91
C LYS A 134 -4.04 10.74 -2.91
N LYS A 135 -2.91 11.28 -2.44
CA LYS A 135 -1.78 11.66 -3.29
C LYS A 135 -1.14 10.43 -3.94
N ASN A 136 -0.93 9.35 -3.19
CA ASN A 136 -0.31 8.14 -3.72
C ASN A 136 -1.23 7.47 -4.75
N VAL A 137 -2.54 7.47 -4.52
CA VAL A 137 -3.53 6.99 -5.50
C VAL A 137 -3.51 7.87 -6.75
N ASP A 138 -3.44 9.20 -6.60
CA ASP A 138 -3.31 10.11 -7.75
C ASP A 138 -2.01 9.87 -8.52
N ASP A 139 -0.88 9.71 -7.83
CA ASP A 139 0.41 9.45 -8.47
C ASP A 139 0.44 8.07 -9.16
N ALA A 140 -0.13 7.05 -8.51
CA ALA A 140 -0.30 5.72 -9.09
C ALA A 140 -1.19 5.75 -10.34
N SER A 141 -2.28 6.52 -10.31
CA SER A 141 -3.15 6.71 -11.47
C SER A 141 -2.40 7.32 -12.65
N LYS A 142 -1.63 8.39 -12.42
CA LYS A 142 -0.80 9.04 -13.45
C LYS A 142 0.26 8.09 -14.01
N ALA A 143 0.90 7.30 -13.14
CA ALA A 143 1.88 6.30 -13.56
C ALA A 143 1.25 5.21 -14.44
N SER A 144 0.10 4.66 -14.04
CA SER A 144 -0.65 3.68 -14.84
C SER A 144 -1.08 4.26 -16.18
N LEU A 145 -1.69 5.44 -16.20
CA LEU A 145 -2.16 6.09 -17.43
C LEU A 145 -0.99 6.38 -18.38
N LYS A 146 0.16 6.83 -17.86
CA LYS A 146 1.39 7.02 -18.65
C LYS A 146 1.93 5.71 -19.21
N ALA A 147 1.86 4.60 -18.46
CA ALA A 147 2.27 3.30 -18.98
C ALA A 147 1.33 2.82 -20.09
N PHE A 148 0.01 3.02 -19.93
CA PHE A 148 -0.97 2.70 -20.97
C PHE A 148 -0.84 3.59 -22.22
N SER A 149 -0.41 4.85 -22.11
CA SER A 149 -0.18 5.69 -23.29
C SER A 149 0.94 5.13 -24.19
N VAL A 150 1.95 4.47 -23.62
CA VAL A 150 2.98 3.75 -24.40
C VAL A 150 2.38 2.56 -25.15
N VAL A 151 1.41 1.86 -24.54
CA VAL A 151 0.70 0.75 -25.18
C VAL A 151 -0.22 1.28 -26.28
N GLU A 152 -0.94 2.37 -26.04
CA GLU A 152 -1.79 3.06 -27.01
C GLU A 152 -0.99 3.46 -28.25
N GLU A 153 0.14 4.15 -28.07
CA GLU A 153 1.02 4.57 -29.17
C GLU A 153 1.48 3.38 -30.02
N HIS A 154 1.82 2.27 -29.39
CA HIS A 154 2.18 1.04 -30.09
C HIS A 154 1.00 0.45 -30.86
N LEU A 155 -0.17 0.32 -30.23
CA LEU A 155 -1.33 -0.34 -30.81
C LEU A 155 -2.06 0.50 -31.87
N ILE A 156 -1.79 1.79 -31.98
CA ILE A 156 -2.24 2.62 -33.11
C ILE A 156 -1.75 2.03 -34.43
N ARG A 157 -0.54 1.44 -34.45
CA ARG A 157 0.10 0.93 -35.66
C ARG A 157 0.09 -0.60 -35.77
N ASN A 158 -0.41 -1.29 -34.74
CA ASN A 158 -0.32 -2.75 -34.63
C ASN A 158 -1.64 -3.34 -34.13
N THR A 159 -2.12 -4.40 -34.77
CA THR A 159 -3.34 -5.10 -34.35
C THR A 159 -3.16 -5.80 -32.99
N PHE A 160 -1.98 -6.40 -32.78
CA PHE A 160 -1.57 -7.13 -31.58
C PHE A 160 -0.24 -6.59 -31.05
N LEU A 161 0.15 -7.00 -29.84
CA LEU A 161 1.39 -6.54 -29.23
C LEU A 161 2.63 -6.99 -30.01
N VAL A 162 2.59 -8.18 -30.64
CA VAL A 162 3.69 -8.74 -31.43
C VAL A 162 3.17 -9.41 -32.70
N GLY A 163 3.61 -8.90 -33.85
CA GLY A 163 3.22 -9.41 -35.17
C GLY A 163 1.74 -9.24 -35.49
N GLU A 164 1.26 -10.00 -36.47
CA GLU A 164 -0.10 -9.88 -37.03
C GLU A 164 -1.08 -10.94 -36.49
N ARG A 165 -0.78 -11.52 -35.33
CA ARG A 165 -1.66 -12.49 -34.66
C ARG A 165 -1.50 -12.46 -33.15
N ILE A 166 -2.46 -13.04 -32.44
CA ILE A 166 -2.40 -13.19 -30.99
C ILE A 166 -1.21 -14.05 -30.58
N THR A 167 -0.48 -13.55 -29.60
CA THR A 167 0.65 -14.21 -28.96
C THR A 167 0.43 -14.34 -27.45
N LEU A 168 1.35 -15.01 -26.76
CA LEU A 168 1.36 -15.08 -25.30
C LEU A 168 1.42 -13.68 -24.67
N ALA A 169 2.06 -12.71 -25.34
CA ALA A 169 2.10 -11.33 -24.85
C ALA A 169 0.69 -10.74 -24.74
N ASP A 170 -0.16 -10.95 -25.74
CA ASP A 170 -1.54 -10.45 -25.75
C ASP A 170 -2.37 -11.07 -24.62
N LEU A 171 -2.31 -12.39 -24.47
CA LEU A 171 -3.04 -13.12 -23.41
C LEU A 171 -2.59 -12.69 -22.01
N PHE A 172 -1.27 -12.57 -21.80
CA PHE A 172 -0.70 -12.16 -20.51
C PHE A 172 -1.03 -10.70 -20.19
N ALA A 173 -0.83 -9.80 -21.15
CA ALA A 173 -1.11 -8.39 -21.00
C ALA A 173 -2.60 -8.12 -20.78
N ALA A 174 -3.49 -8.79 -21.52
CA ALA A 174 -4.93 -8.64 -21.34
C ALA A 174 -5.40 -9.13 -19.95
N GLY A 175 -4.78 -10.20 -19.43
CA GLY A 175 -5.01 -10.68 -18.06
C GLY A 175 -4.71 -9.63 -17.00
N ILE A 176 -3.71 -8.75 -17.22
CA ILE A 176 -3.38 -7.62 -16.36
C ILE A 176 -4.28 -6.41 -16.63
N ALA A 177 -4.47 -6.07 -17.91
CA ALA A 177 -5.22 -4.91 -18.36
C ALA A 177 -6.69 -4.95 -17.89
N VAL A 178 -7.25 -6.14 -17.70
CA VAL A 178 -8.61 -6.34 -17.17
C VAL A 178 -8.87 -5.51 -15.90
N ARG A 179 -7.86 -5.29 -15.04
CA ARG A 179 -8.00 -4.48 -13.82
C ARG A 179 -8.26 -3.00 -14.11
N GLY A 180 -7.67 -2.46 -15.17
CA GLY A 180 -7.98 -1.11 -15.63
C GLY A 180 -9.43 -1.00 -16.11
N PHE A 181 -9.86 -1.91 -16.98
CA PHE A 181 -11.23 -1.97 -17.50
C PHE A 181 -12.29 -2.26 -16.43
N GLN A 182 -11.91 -2.98 -15.39
CA GLN A 182 -12.80 -3.32 -14.28
C GLN A 182 -13.06 -2.13 -13.35
N TYR A 183 -12.10 -1.23 -13.19
CA TYR A 183 -12.16 -0.20 -12.15
C TYR A 183 -12.18 1.24 -12.65
N PHE A 184 -11.48 1.55 -13.74
CA PHE A 184 -11.15 2.94 -14.08
C PHE A 184 -11.44 3.32 -15.53
N PHE A 185 -11.27 2.40 -16.48
CA PHE A 185 -11.38 2.72 -17.92
C PHE A 185 -12.84 2.76 -18.35
N ASP A 186 -13.45 3.90 -18.06
CA ASP A 186 -14.81 4.26 -18.41
C ASP A 186 -14.96 4.60 -19.91
N LYS A 187 -16.14 5.10 -20.29
CA LYS A 187 -16.42 5.44 -21.68
C LYS A 187 -15.49 6.54 -22.20
N GLN A 188 -15.26 7.59 -21.41
CA GLN A 188 -14.39 8.70 -21.83
C GLN A 188 -12.96 8.21 -22.05
N TRP A 189 -12.40 7.45 -21.11
CA TRP A 189 -11.06 6.92 -21.26
C TRP A 189 -10.93 6.06 -22.51
N ARG A 190 -11.94 5.23 -22.82
CA ARG A 190 -11.96 4.37 -24.00
C ARG A 190 -12.04 5.16 -25.31
N GLU A 191 -12.74 6.29 -25.33
CA GLU A 191 -12.77 7.23 -26.47
C GLU A 191 -11.40 7.91 -26.68
N GLU A 192 -10.69 8.21 -25.59
CA GLU A 192 -9.34 8.80 -25.63
C GLU A 192 -8.23 7.77 -25.93
N ASN A 193 -8.46 6.48 -25.67
CA ASN A 193 -7.51 5.38 -25.86
C ASN A 193 -8.13 4.25 -26.72
N PRO A 194 -8.49 4.54 -27.99
CA PRO A 194 -9.23 3.62 -28.84
C PRO A 194 -8.43 2.37 -29.22
N ALA A 195 -7.10 2.45 -29.35
CA ALA A 195 -6.29 1.32 -29.82
C ALA A 195 -6.14 0.23 -28.74
N VAL A 196 -5.89 0.62 -27.49
CA VAL A 196 -5.89 -0.28 -26.32
C VAL A 196 -7.27 -0.87 -26.12
N THR A 197 -8.33 -0.06 -26.24
CA THR A 197 -9.71 -0.54 -26.10
C THR A 197 -10.04 -1.60 -27.14
N ARG A 198 -9.78 -1.32 -28.44
CA ARG A 198 -9.97 -2.28 -29.54
C ARG A 198 -9.17 -3.56 -29.30
N TRP A 199 -7.89 -3.44 -28.95
CA TRP A 199 -7.04 -4.59 -28.70
C TRP A 199 -7.58 -5.46 -27.56
N PHE A 200 -7.92 -4.84 -26.42
CA PHE A 200 -8.43 -5.55 -25.26
C PHE A 200 -9.74 -6.29 -25.60
N GLU A 201 -10.69 -5.62 -26.28
CA GLU A 201 -11.94 -6.24 -26.74
C GLU A 201 -11.69 -7.42 -27.68
N THR A 202 -10.73 -7.28 -28.61
CA THR A 202 -10.36 -8.34 -29.54
C THR A 202 -9.79 -9.57 -28.82
N VAL A 203 -8.91 -9.36 -27.83
CA VAL A 203 -8.26 -10.44 -27.08
C VAL A 203 -9.26 -11.12 -26.14
N ARG A 204 -10.07 -10.35 -25.39
CA ARG A 204 -11.04 -10.92 -24.45
C ARG A 204 -12.16 -11.71 -25.12
N ALA A 205 -12.41 -11.47 -26.40
CA ALA A 205 -13.40 -12.20 -27.20
C ALA A 205 -12.88 -13.53 -27.73
N GLN A 206 -11.57 -13.79 -27.65
CA GLN A 206 -11.02 -15.06 -28.11
C GLN A 206 -11.44 -16.21 -27.21
N PRO A 207 -11.86 -17.36 -27.74
CA PRO A 207 -12.25 -18.52 -26.94
C PRO A 207 -11.19 -18.95 -25.92
N ILE A 208 -9.92 -18.98 -26.33
CA ILE A 208 -8.76 -19.32 -25.48
C ILE A 208 -8.68 -18.46 -24.20
N PHE A 209 -9.11 -17.20 -24.26
CA PHE A 209 -9.06 -16.27 -23.14
C PHE A 209 -10.41 -16.18 -22.42
N ALA A 210 -11.51 -16.03 -23.15
CA ALA A 210 -12.86 -15.82 -22.63
C ALA A 210 -13.35 -16.94 -21.71
N GLU A 211 -12.88 -18.16 -21.92
CA GLU A 211 -13.28 -19.34 -21.14
C GLU A 211 -12.62 -19.44 -19.76
N VAL A 212 -11.54 -18.70 -19.51
CA VAL A 212 -10.78 -18.74 -18.25
C VAL A 212 -10.66 -17.38 -17.56
N ALA A 213 -10.92 -16.30 -18.29
CA ALA A 213 -10.81 -14.94 -17.79
C ALA A 213 -12.08 -14.49 -17.06
N GLU A 214 -11.90 -13.52 -16.16
CA GLU A 214 -13.00 -12.84 -15.49
C GLU A 214 -13.83 -12.05 -16.53
N LYS A 215 -15.15 -12.21 -16.48
CA LYS A 215 -16.06 -11.42 -17.32
C LYS A 215 -16.22 -10.04 -16.72
N VAL A 216 -15.77 -9.01 -17.45
CA VAL A 216 -15.86 -7.62 -17.02
C VAL A 216 -16.76 -6.85 -17.98
N GLU A 217 -17.78 -6.17 -17.45
CA GLU A 217 -18.58 -5.23 -18.23
C GLU A 217 -17.79 -3.93 -18.42
N LEU A 218 -17.87 -3.35 -19.61
CA LEU A 218 -17.18 -2.09 -19.88
C LEU A 218 -17.89 -0.96 -19.15
N LEU A 219 -17.12 -0.16 -18.44
CA LEU A 219 -17.64 0.89 -17.59
C LEU A 219 -18.18 2.07 -18.41
N GLU A 220 -19.34 2.58 -18.01
CA GLU A 220 -19.82 3.90 -18.45
C GLU A 220 -19.19 5.02 -17.60
N THR A 221 -18.98 4.76 -16.31
CA THR A 221 -18.28 5.63 -15.35
C THR A 221 -17.33 4.79 -14.50
N PRO A 222 -16.24 5.36 -13.93
CA PRO A 222 -15.28 4.60 -13.14
C PRO A 222 -15.95 3.92 -11.94
N ALA A 223 -15.68 2.63 -11.73
CA ALA A 223 -16.22 1.88 -10.59
C ALA A 223 -15.54 2.27 -9.27
N LEU A 224 -14.28 2.71 -9.36
CA LEU A 224 -13.52 3.27 -8.25
C LEU A 224 -13.09 4.70 -8.60
N THR A 225 -13.31 5.60 -7.65
CA THR A 225 -12.81 6.99 -7.69
C THR A 225 -11.76 7.18 -6.62
N ASN A 226 -10.93 8.23 -6.72
CA ASN A 226 -9.94 8.54 -5.68
C ASN A 226 -10.60 9.08 -4.40
N THR A 227 -11.25 8.15 -3.72
CA THR A 227 -12.03 8.30 -2.51
C THR A 227 -11.75 7.08 -1.65
N PRO A 228 -11.70 7.21 -0.31
CA PRO A 228 -11.48 6.07 0.57
C PRO A 228 -12.46 4.91 0.29
N PRO A 229 -12.04 3.65 0.49
CA PRO A 229 -12.89 2.49 0.30
C PRO A 229 -14.19 2.61 1.11
N LYS A 230 -15.33 2.32 0.49
CA LYS A 230 -16.60 2.23 1.21
C LYS A 230 -16.52 1.04 2.17
N LYS A 231 -16.77 1.25 3.47
CA LYS A 231 -16.94 0.16 4.44
C LYS A 231 -17.94 -0.86 3.86
N PRO A 232 -17.64 -2.17 3.83
CA PRO A 232 -18.63 -3.16 3.42
C PRO A 232 -19.86 -3.04 4.33
N GLU A 233 -21.05 -2.95 3.73
CA GLU A 233 -22.32 -2.97 4.46
C GLU A 233 -22.42 -4.31 5.19
N GLN A 234 -22.22 -4.29 6.52
CA GLN A 234 -22.75 -5.34 7.37
C GLN A 234 -24.28 -5.33 7.24
N PRO A 235 -24.96 -6.49 7.17
CA PRO A 235 -26.42 -6.54 7.19
C PRO A 235 -26.95 -5.77 8.41
N LYS A 236 -27.83 -4.79 8.14
CA LYS A 236 -28.45 -3.88 9.12
C LYS A 236 -28.98 -4.63 10.35
N LYS A 237 -28.35 -4.42 11.51
CA LYS A 237 -29.11 -4.19 12.75
C LYS A 237 -29.50 -2.71 12.79
N GLU A 238 -30.75 -2.47 13.18
CA GLU A 238 -31.44 -1.19 13.08
C GLU A 238 -30.75 -0.03 13.82
N ALA A 239 -30.64 1.08 13.10
CA ALA A 239 -30.71 2.48 13.52
C ALA A 239 -29.77 3.01 14.63
N LYS A 240 -28.81 3.86 14.22
CA LYS A 240 -28.98 5.34 14.27
C LYS A 240 -27.96 6.07 13.36
N LYS A 241 -28.45 7.16 12.76
CA LYS A 241 -27.84 8.03 11.74
C LYS A 241 -26.78 8.99 12.31
N GLU A 242 -25.97 9.50 11.37
CA GLU A 242 -25.14 10.73 11.34
C GLU A 242 -23.62 10.48 11.45
N ALA A 243 -22.72 11.11 10.70
CA ALA A 243 -22.71 11.77 9.39
C ALA A 243 -21.23 11.87 8.93
N LYS A 244 -20.98 11.69 7.63
CA LYS A 244 -19.82 12.09 6.78
C LYS A 244 -18.58 12.77 7.41
N LYS A 245 -17.37 12.25 7.10
CA LYS A 245 -16.27 12.80 6.25
C LYS A 245 -14.90 12.19 6.66
N GLU A 246 -14.22 11.47 5.75
CA GLU A 246 -13.00 11.88 5.04
C GLU A 246 -11.74 12.06 5.92
N ALA A 247 -10.80 11.11 5.78
CA ALA A 247 -9.44 11.20 6.26
C ALA A 247 -8.44 10.51 5.31
N ALA A 248 -7.24 11.05 5.30
CA ALA A 248 -6.07 10.73 4.48
C ALA A 248 -4.89 10.45 5.48
N PRO A 249 -3.62 10.25 5.06
CA PRO A 249 -3.01 8.91 5.04
C PRO A 249 -1.66 8.78 5.76
N ALA A 250 -1.39 7.66 6.43
CA ALA A 250 -0.05 7.30 6.90
C ALA A 250 0.70 6.41 5.88
N ALA A 251 1.91 6.82 5.48
CA ALA A 251 2.89 6.09 4.67
C ALA A 251 3.54 4.92 5.47
N GLU A 252 4.19 3.94 4.85
CA GLU A 252 5.64 3.86 4.45
C GLU A 252 5.94 2.40 4.00
N ALA A 253 7.03 2.02 3.33
CA ALA A 253 8.41 2.48 3.35
C ALA A 253 9.10 2.25 1.99
N ALA A 254 10.09 3.10 1.67
CA ALA A 254 10.96 2.98 0.51
C ALA A 254 12.39 2.69 0.97
N ASP A 255 13.07 1.82 0.22
CA ASP A 255 14.50 1.49 0.38
C ASP A 255 15.35 2.38 -0.57
N GLU A 256 16.55 2.70 -0.13
CA GLU A 256 17.41 3.80 -0.59
C GLU A 256 18.15 3.58 -1.93
N ALA A 257 18.31 4.67 -2.71
CA ALA A 257 19.48 4.95 -3.56
C ALA A 257 19.55 6.46 -3.94
N PRO A 258 20.73 6.98 -4.35
CA PRO A 258 21.56 7.96 -3.64
C PRO A 258 21.16 9.45 -3.80
N ALA A 259 21.53 10.24 -2.78
CA ALA A 259 21.13 11.62 -2.56
C ALA A 259 21.77 12.65 -3.53
N ALA A 260 20.90 13.43 -4.19
CA ALA A 260 21.21 14.78 -4.66
C ALA A 260 21.17 15.79 -3.48
N PRO A 261 21.78 16.98 -3.58
CA PRO A 261 22.04 17.86 -2.45
C PRO A 261 20.74 18.28 -1.73
N LYS A 262 20.64 17.94 -0.44
CA LYS A 262 19.46 18.23 0.40
C LYS A 262 19.24 19.75 0.50
N ALA A 263 18.02 20.19 0.24
CA ALA A 263 17.55 21.49 0.69
C ALA A 263 17.73 21.59 2.22
N LYS A 264 18.18 22.74 2.71
CA LYS A 264 18.38 22.98 4.14
C LYS A 264 17.06 22.90 4.88
N HIS A 265 17.05 22.30 6.07
CA HIS A 265 15.84 22.17 6.88
C HIS A 265 15.35 23.56 7.34
N PRO A 266 14.03 23.86 7.33
CA PRO A 266 13.51 25.19 7.71
C PRO A 266 14.00 25.70 9.06
N LEU A 267 14.07 24.82 10.06
CA LEU A 267 14.55 25.14 11.41
C LEU A 267 16.07 25.40 11.52
N GLU A 268 16.87 25.17 10.48
CA GLU A 268 18.29 25.59 10.47
C GLU A 268 18.44 27.11 10.62
N ALA A 269 17.46 27.89 10.14
CA ALA A 269 17.46 29.34 10.22
C ALA A 269 17.42 29.87 11.67
N LEU A 270 17.01 29.04 12.65
CA LEU A 270 16.97 29.39 14.07
C LEU A 270 18.34 29.34 14.76
N GLY A 271 19.39 28.93 14.04
CA GLY A 271 20.75 28.86 14.56
C GLY A 271 20.96 27.78 15.62
N ARG A 272 22.12 27.84 16.28
CA ARG A 272 22.51 26.86 17.30
C ARG A 272 21.75 27.15 18.62
N PRO A 273 21.06 26.18 19.21
CA PRO A 273 20.37 26.38 20.48
C PRO A 273 21.36 26.52 21.64
N SER A 274 20.93 27.25 22.67
CA SER A 274 21.63 27.36 23.97
C SER A 274 21.75 26.00 24.68
N PHE A 275 20.70 25.18 24.59
CA PHE A 275 20.67 23.81 25.09
C PHE A 275 20.37 22.85 23.92
N PRO A 276 21.31 21.98 23.50
CA PRO A 276 21.07 21.02 22.41
C PRO A 276 20.06 19.94 22.79
N LEU A 277 19.04 19.71 21.96
CA LEU A 277 18.01 18.71 22.25
C LEU A 277 18.55 17.27 22.36
N ASP A 278 19.68 16.98 21.71
CA ASP A 278 20.39 15.69 21.86
C ASP A 278 20.86 15.42 23.30
N GLU A 279 21.14 16.47 24.08
CA GLU A 279 21.46 16.33 25.50
C GLU A 279 20.25 15.80 26.26
N TRP A 280 19.07 16.38 26.05
CA TRP A 280 17.83 15.90 26.65
C TRP A 280 17.54 14.44 26.29
N LYS A 281 17.64 14.08 25.01
CA LYS A 281 17.42 12.70 24.53
C LYS A 281 18.33 11.68 25.22
N ARG A 282 19.58 12.07 25.46
CA ARG A 282 20.55 11.27 26.20
C ARG A 282 20.12 11.10 27.66
N GLN A 283 19.75 12.18 28.34
CA GLN A 283 19.31 12.10 29.74
C GLN A 283 18.01 11.31 29.91
N TYR A 284 17.03 11.50 29.04
CA TYR A 284 15.79 10.71 29.02
C TYR A 284 16.05 9.19 28.91
N SER A 285 17.13 8.79 28.23
CA SER A 285 17.49 7.37 28.09
C SER A 285 18.31 6.82 29.28
N ASN A 286 19.07 7.69 29.94
CA ASN A 286 20.07 7.30 30.94
C ASN A 286 19.55 7.40 32.38
N ILE A 287 18.78 8.43 32.70
CA ILE A 287 18.19 8.61 34.01
C ILE A 287 17.06 7.58 34.16
N LYS A 288 17.16 6.71 35.16
CA LYS A 288 16.22 5.61 35.37
C LYS A 288 14.98 6.03 36.15
N ASP A 289 15.11 7.02 37.02
CA ASP A 289 13.99 7.60 37.73
C ASP A 289 13.30 8.65 36.84
N HIS A 290 12.03 8.44 36.55
CA HIS A 290 11.26 9.32 35.68
C HIS A 290 11.14 10.75 36.23
N ASN A 291 10.95 10.90 37.55
CA ASN A 291 10.82 12.21 38.17
C ASN A 291 12.13 13.00 38.10
N GLU A 292 13.27 12.33 38.29
CA GLU A 292 14.60 12.92 38.10
C GLU A 292 14.83 13.35 36.64
N ALA A 293 14.40 12.54 35.67
CA ALA A 293 14.51 12.87 34.25
C ALA A 293 13.65 14.10 33.91
N MET A 294 12.41 14.15 34.38
CA MET A 294 11.52 15.29 34.16
C MET A 294 12.01 16.55 34.87
N LYS A 295 12.53 16.44 36.10
CA LYS A 295 13.18 17.56 36.78
C LYS A 295 14.34 18.12 35.95
N TYR A 296 15.19 17.24 35.40
CA TYR A 296 16.28 17.65 34.52
C TYR A 296 15.75 18.39 33.28
N PHE A 297 14.69 17.89 32.63
CA PHE A 297 14.08 18.54 31.49
C PHE A 297 13.63 19.98 31.80
N TRP A 298 12.85 20.16 32.87
CA TRP A 298 12.30 21.46 33.24
C TRP A 298 13.36 22.47 33.69
N ASP A 299 14.44 22.00 34.33
CA ASP A 299 15.52 22.87 34.82
C ASP A 299 16.47 23.34 33.71
N ASN A 300 16.62 22.57 32.62
CA ASN A 300 17.66 22.80 31.61
C ASN A 300 17.13 23.29 30.25
N LEU A 301 15.88 23.01 29.90
CA LEU A 301 15.36 23.40 28.59
C LEU A 301 14.97 24.88 28.55
N ASN A 302 15.46 25.60 27.54
CA ASN A 302 15.09 27.00 27.31
C ASN A 302 13.78 27.11 26.50
N PHE A 303 12.66 27.43 27.15
CA PHE A 303 11.36 27.57 26.50
C PHE A 303 11.19 28.84 25.64
N GLU A 304 12.16 29.75 25.61
CA GLU A 304 12.22 30.80 24.58
C GLU A 304 12.65 30.21 23.22
N GLU A 305 13.48 29.16 23.26
CA GLU A 305 14.01 28.47 22.09
C GLU A 305 13.20 27.22 21.70
N TYR A 306 12.48 26.63 22.65
CA TYR A 306 11.72 25.40 22.46
C TYR A 306 10.26 25.59 22.85
N SER A 307 9.38 24.83 22.21
CA SER A 307 7.97 24.76 22.59
C SER A 307 7.55 23.31 22.76
N ILE A 308 6.54 23.08 23.61
CA ILE A 308 5.96 21.75 23.82
C ILE A 308 4.57 21.72 23.20
N TRP A 309 4.22 20.59 22.61
CA TRP A 309 2.97 20.37 21.91
C TRP A 309 2.36 19.06 22.36
N LYS A 310 1.08 19.12 22.70
CA LYS A 310 0.20 17.95 22.76
C LYS A 310 -0.21 17.60 21.35
N VAL A 311 -0.10 16.32 21.01
CA VAL A 311 -0.34 15.78 19.68
C VAL A 311 -1.40 14.70 19.79
N ASP A 312 -2.61 15.02 19.32
CA ASP A 312 -3.77 14.11 19.34
C ASP A 312 -4.06 13.61 17.93
N TYR A 313 -4.17 12.31 17.72
CA TYR A 313 -4.60 11.79 16.42
C TYR A 313 -6.08 12.13 16.18
N LYS A 314 -6.38 12.65 14.99
CA LYS A 314 -7.72 13.16 14.64
C LYS A 314 -8.76 12.05 14.46
N TYR A 315 -8.31 10.86 14.07
CA TYR A 315 -9.17 9.80 13.53
C TYR A 315 -9.18 8.57 14.45
N ASN A 316 -9.36 8.77 15.75
CA ASN A 316 -9.33 7.69 16.74
C ASN A 316 -10.41 6.62 16.48
N GLU A 317 -11.53 7.02 15.87
CA GLU A 317 -12.61 6.13 15.41
C GLU A 317 -12.21 5.18 14.27
N GLU A 318 -11.05 5.40 13.63
CA GLU A 318 -10.48 4.53 12.61
C GLU A 318 -9.50 3.50 13.20
N LEU A 319 -9.13 3.64 14.47
CA LEU A 319 -8.19 2.75 15.14
C LEU A 319 -8.85 1.40 15.43
N THR A 320 -8.29 0.35 14.85
CA THR A 320 -8.78 -1.02 15.01
C THR A 320 -7.91 -1.78 16.01
N LEU A 321 -6.88 -2.50 15.56
CA LEU A 321 -6.05 -3.27 16.46
C LEU A 321 -4.96 -2.37 17.06
N THR A 322 -4.75 -2.44 18.38
CA THR A 322 -3.81 -1.55 19.10
C THR A 322 -2.39 -1.62 18.54
N PHE A 323 -1.95 -2.79 18.07
CA PHE A 323 -0.65 -2.92 17.39
C PHE A 323 -0.61 -2.21 16.03
N MET A 324 -1.73 -2.16 15.28
CA MET A 324 -1.82 -1.41 14.03
C MET A 324 -1.81 0.10 14.32
N SER A 325 -2.52 0.53 15.37
CA SER A 325 -2.46 1.90 15.88
C SER A 325 -1.03 2.27 16.27
N ASN A 326 -0.29 1.37 16.93
CA ASN A 326 1.11 1.61 17.28
C ASN A 326 2.04 1.63 16.04
N ASN A 327 1.69 0.91 14.96
CA ASN A 327 2.39 1.00 13.69
C ASN A 327 2.21 2.37 13.02
N LEU A 328 1.05 3.03 13.17
CA LEU A 328 0.85 4.41 12.71
C LEU A 328 1.84 5.36 13.37
N ILE A 329 2.02 5.26 14.69
CA ILE A 329 3.02 6.05 15.43
C ILE A 329 4.43 5.79 14.89
N GLY A 330 4.74 4.52 14.58
CA GLY A 330 6.03 4.14 13.99
C GLY A 330 6.28 4.78 12.63
N GLY A 331 5.30 4.72 11.74
CA GLY A 331 5.39 5.35 10.43
C GLY A 331 5.53 6.87 10.54
N PHE A 332 4.76 7.51 11.43
CA PHE A 332 4.88 8.96 11.66
C PHE A 332 6.29 9.34 12.11
N ASN A 333 6.84 8.60 13.09
CA ASN A 333 8.22 8.80 13.56
C ASN A 333 9.27 8.67 12.45
N ASN A 334 9.16 7.65 11.60
CA ASN A 334 10.09 7.46 10.49
C ASN A 334 10.05 8.63 9.49
N ARG A 335 8.86 9.16 9.19
CA ARG A 335 8.72 10.33 8.32
C ARG A 335 9.25 11.61 8.95
N LEU A 336 9.25 11.69 10.28
CA LEU A 336 9.86 12.79 11.03
C LEU A 336 11.39 12.75 11.06
N GLU A 337 12.05 11.75 10.47
CA GLU A 337 13.51 11.62 10.50
C GLU A 337 14.23 12.85 9.94
N GLY A 338 13.62 13.55 8.98
CA GLY A 338 14.12 14.83 8.45
C GLY A 338 14.28 15.92 9.52
N SER A 339 13.48 15.87 10.58
CA SER A 339 13.45 16.83 11.69
C SER A 339 14.00 16.27 12.99
N ARG A 340 14.64 15.09 12.96
CA ARG A 340 15.15 14.41 14.16
C ARG A 340 15.97 15.32 15.08
N LYS A 341 16.83 16.19 14.53
CA LYS A 341 17.66 17.12 15.33
C LYS A 341 16.86 18.17 16.10
N TYR A 342 15.60 18.39 15.73
CA TYR A 342 14.76 19.47 16.22
C TYR A 342 13.57 18.99 17.05
N ILE A 343 13.32 17.68 17.14
CA ILE A 343 12.17 17.10 17.85
C ILE A 343 12.62 16.01 18.82
N PHE A 344 11.96 15.98 19.97
CA PHE A 344 11.85 14.81 20.83
C PHE A 344 10.39 14.64 21.25
N GLY A 345 9.91 13.42 21.39
CA GLY A 345 8.60 13.20 21.99
C GLY A 345 8.22 11.75 22.14
N CYS A 346 7.10 11.53 22.79
CA CYS A 346 6.50 10.23 23.02
C CYS A 346 5.05 10.28 22.57
N ALA A 347 4.62 9.25 21.86
CA ALA A 347 3.22 9.04 21.51
C ALA A 347 2.82 7.60 21.84
N ALA A 348 1.61 7.44 22.36
CA ALA A 348 1.08 6.17 22.81
C ALA A 348 -0.30 5.88 22.23
N VAL A 349 -0.61 4.59 22.16
CA VAL A 349 -1.95 4.06 22.00
C VAL A 349 -2.52 3.81 23.38
N TYR A 350 -3.66 4.42 23.69
CA TYR A 350 -4.41 4.17 24.92
C TYR A 350 -5.74 3.52 24.57
N GLY A 351 -6.11 2.44 25.26
CA GLY A 351 -7.37 1.71 25.08
C GLY A 351 -7.19 0.25 24.69
N GLU A 352 -8.19 -0.28 24.01
CA GLU A 352 -8.24 -1.68 23.58
C GLU A 352 -8.56 -1.76 22.08
N ASN A 353 -8.56 -2.98 21.52
CA ASN A 353 -8.88 -3.18 20.12
C ASN A 353 -10.28 -2.64 19.78
N ASN A 354 -10.36 -1.83 18.73
CA ASN A 354 -11.54 -1.14 18.20
C ASN A 354 -12.04 0.01 19.08
N ASP A 355 -11.31 0.34 20.15
CA ASP A 355 -11.68 1.37 21.11
C ASP A 355 -10.39 1.91 21.75
N SER A 356 -9.60 2.59 20.93
CA SER A 356 -8.34 3.19 21.34
C SER A 356 -8.19 4.59 20.79
N VAL A 357 -7.28 5.35 21.39
CA VAL A 357 -6.91 6.70 21.00
C VAL A 357 -5.39 6.79 20.89
N ILE A 358 -4.89 7.65 20.02
CA ILE A 358 -3.46 8.00 19.95
C ILE A 358 -3.25 9.42 20.46
N GLN A 359 -2.38 9.56 21.45
CA GLN A 359 -2.00 10.84 22.04
C GLN A 359 -0.51 10.85 22.38
N GLY A 360 0.11 12.02 22.28
CA GLY A 360 1.52 12.20 22.64
C GLY A 360 1.86 13.61 23.07
N ALA A 361 3.08 13.76 23.56
CA ALA A 361 3.69 15.04 23.91
C ALA A 361 5.05 15.15 23.21
N PHE A 362 5.28 16.26 22.53
CA PHE A 362 6.49 16.52 21.76
C PHE A 362 7.08 17.89 22.11
N VAL A 363 8.39 17.95 22.28
CA VAL A 363 9.15 19.19 22.37
C VAL A 363 9.86 19.43 21.04
N ILE A 364 9.76 20.65 20.52
CA ILE A 364 10.34 21.05 19.24
C ILE A 364 11.20 22.30 19.38
N ARG A 365 12.19 22.44 18.50
CA ARG A 365 12.92 23.71 18.32
C ARG A 365 12.01 24.73 17.63
N GLY A 366 11.95 25.93 18.19
CA GLY A 366 11.10 27.02 17.69
C GLY A 366 9.75 27.06 18.38
N GLN A 367 8.92 28.01 17.94
CA GLN A 367 7.64 28.33 18.58
C GLN A 367 6.40 27.90 17.79
N GLU A 368 6.61 27.40 16.57
CA GLU A 368 5.58 26.93 15.63
C GLU A 368 5.81 25.46 15.29
N HIS A 369 4.76 24.64 15.28
CA HIS A 369 4.88 23.20 15.03
C HIS A 369 5.10 22.85 13.56
N VAL A 370 4.47 23.58 12.63
CA VAL A 370 4.50 23.23 11.19
C VAL A 370 5.91 23.01 10.65
N PRO A 371 6.91 23.89 10.85
CA PRO A 371 8.25 23.69 10.29
C PRO A 371 9.04 22.52 10.92
N ALA A 372 8.53 21.95 12.02
CA ALA A 372 9.09 20.77 12.66
C ALA A 372 8.40 19.48 12.14
N PHE A 373 7.10 19.51 11.89
CA PHE A 373 6.34 18.31 11.53
C PHE A 373 6.04 18.18 10.03
N ASP A 374 6.15 19.25 9.23
CA ASP A 374 5.80 19.25 7.80
C ASP A 374 6.66 18.33 6.91
N VAL A 375 7.82 17.90 7.42
CA VAL A 375 8.65 16.85 6.80
C VAL A 375 7.92 15.51 6.72
N ALA A 376 6.93 15.28 7.59
CA ALA A 376 6.09 14.10 7.60
C ALA A 376 4.76 14.41 6.93
N PRO A 377 4.47 13.91 5.71
CA PRO A 377 3.29 14.29 4.94
C PRO A 377 1.93 14.07 5.62
N ASP A 378 1.87 13.27 6.68
CA ASP A 378 0.69 12.93 7.46
C ASP A 378 0.58 13.69 8.79
N TRP A 379 1.42 14.72 9.02
CA TRP A 379 1.31 15.57 10.22
C TRP A 379 -0.08 16.20 10.36
N GLU A 380 -0.74 16.51 9.24
CA GLU A 380 -2.12 17.04 9.25
C GLU A 380 -3.16 16.07 9.81
N SER A 381 -2.84 14.78 9.98
CA SER A 381 -3.71 13.81 10.66
C SER A 381 -3.70 13.95 12.18
N TYR A 382 -2.93 14.90 12.71
CA TYR A 382 -2.85 15.20 14.14
C TYR A 382 -3.32 16.63 14.44
N ASN A 383 -3.90 16.81 15.62
CA ASN A 383 -4.13 18.11 16.24
C ASN A 383 -2.92 18.47 17.09
N PHE A 384 -2.49 19.72 16.97
CA PHE A 384 -1.36 20.26 17.74
C PHE A 384 -1.87 21.35 18.68
N GLU A 385 -1.74 21.13 19.97
CA GLU A 385 -2.07 22.10 21.00
C GLU A 385 -0.78 22.52 21.71
N LYS A 386 -0.48 23.81 21.70
CA LYS A 386 0.73 24.34 22.33
C LYS A 386 0.57 24.31 23.85
N LEU A 387 1.49 23.67 24.55
CA LEU A 387 1.49 23.55 25.99
C LEU A 387 2.34 24.66 26.62
N ASP A 388 1.72 25.42 27.51
CA ASP A 388 2.38 26.39 28.39
C ASP A 388 3.26 25.70 29.45
N PRO A 389 4.60 25.86 29.41
CA PRO A 389 5.51 25.26 30.38
C PRO A 389 5.47 25.92 31.76
N THR A 390 4.67 26.97 31.96
CA THR A 390 4.43 27.57 33.29
C THR A 390 3.14 27.06 33.93
N ASN A 391 2.26 26.42 33.15
CA ASN A 391 1.03 25.82 33.64
C ASN A 391 1.32 24.45 34.27
N PRO A 392 1.02 24.24 35.57
CA PRO A 392 1.23 22.95 36.25
C PRO A 392 0.50 21.77 35.60
N GLU A 393 -0.71 21.98 35.06
CA GLU A 393 -1.50 20.90 34.41
C GLU A 393 -0.84 20.44 33.11
N HIS A 394 -0.29 21.37 32.34
CA HIS A 394 0.44 21.06 31.12
C HIS A 394 1.77 20.35 31.42
N ARG A 395 2.47 20.74 32.49
CA ARG A 395 3.67 20.02 32.92
C ARG A 395 3.34 18.59 33.28
N GLN A 396 2.30 18.40 34.09
CA GLN A 396 1.86 17.06 34.51
C GLN A 396 1.48 16.21 33.29
N PHE A 397 0.80 16.78 32.30
CA PHE A 397 0.48 16.08 31.05
C PHE A 397 1.73 15.55 30.34
N VAL A 398 2.78 16.36 30.22
CA VAL A 398 4.04 15.96 29.58
C VAL A 398 4.73 14.86 30.38
N GLU A 399 4.79 15.00 31.70
CA GLU A 399 5.36 13.99 32.59
C GLU A 399 4.61 12.66 32.47
N ASP A 400 3.29 12.70 32.40
CA ASP A 400 2.45 11.50 32.28
C ASP A 400 2.63 10.83 30.90
N ALA A 401 2.66 11.61 29.83
CA ALA A 401 2.87 11.13 28.47
C ALA A 401 4.26 10.53 28.26
N TRP A 402 5.29 11.06 28.93
CA TRP A 402 6.68 10.59 28.81
C TRP A 402 7.02 9.49 29.82
N GLY A 403 6.19 9.29 30.84
CA GLY A 403 6.38 8.29 31.90
C GLY A 403 5.82 6.90 31.57
N TRP A 404 4.88 6.79 30.61
CA TRP A 404 4.31 5.51 30.16
C TRP A 404 3.59 4.67 31.25
N GLU A 405 3.10 5.31 32.31
CA GLU A 405 2.48 4.58 33.43
C GLU A 405 0.98 4.87 33.59
N LYS A 406 0.52 6.04 33.19
CA LYS A 406 -0.82 6.52 33.52
C LYS A 406 -1.83 6.32 32.38
N PRO A 407 -3.10 6.02 32.70
CA PRO A 407 -4.18 6.12 31.74
C PRO A 407 -4.45 7.60 31.40
N ILE A 408 -5.18 7.84 30.32
CA ILE A 408 -5.65 9.17 29.94
C ILE A 408 -7.18 9.22 29.92
N THR A 409 -7.74 10.42 30.07
CA THR A 409 -9.18 10.64 29.90
C THR A 409 -9.44 11.44 28.64
N VAL A 410 -10.23 10.88 27.72
CA VAL A 410 -10.66 11.54 26.49
C VAL A 410 -12.19 11.51 26.45
N ASN A 411 -12.83 12.68 26.31
CA ASN A 411 -14.28 12.82 26.27
C ASN A 411 -15.02 12.17 27.46
N GLY A 412 -14.44 12.25 28.66
CA GLY A 412 -15.02 11.68 29.89
C GLY A 412 -14.88 10.16 30.03
N LYS A 413 -14.13 9.50 29.13
CA LYS A 413 -13.82 8.08 29.20
C LYS A 413 -12.33 7.87 29.46
N GLU A 414 -12.02 6.98 30.39
CA GLU A 414 -10.65 6.58 30.73
C GLU A 414 -10.14 5.49 29.77
N TYR A 415 -8.92 5.68 29.26
CA TYR A 415 -8.21 4.77 28.36
C TYR A 415 -6.86 4.39 28.98
N LYS A 416 -6.65 3.08 29.21
CA LYS A 416 -5.37 2.56 29.74
C LYS A 416 -4.31 2.52 28.67
N LEU A 417 -3.04 2.70 29.02
CA LEU A 417 -1.94 2.55 28.08
C LEU A 417 -1.91 1.12 27.51
N ALA A 418 -1.85 1.01 26.18
CA ALA A 418 -1.72 -0.26 25.48
C ALA A 418 -0.29 -0.48 24.96
N ASP A 419 0.26 0.51 24.26
CA ASP A 419 1.59 0.47 23.65
C ASP A 419 2.04 1.89 23.29
N GLY A 420 3.30 2.10 22.94
CA GLY A 420 3.77 3.42 22.53
C GLY A 420 5.20 3.46 22.01
N LYS A 421 5.60 4.63 21.47
CA LYS A 421 6.90 4.85 20.86
C LYS A 421 7.48 6.21 21.22
N VAL A 422 8.79 6.21 21.45
CA VAL A 422 9.60 7.41 21.60
C VAL A 422 10.23 7.79 20.25
N PHE A 423 10.20 9.08 19.92
CA PHE A 423 10.98 9.69 18.85
C PHE A 423 12.15 10.48 19.44
N LYS A 424 13.37 10.05 19.15
CA LYS A 424 14.61 10.66 19.64
C LYS A 424 15.75 10.53 18.63
#